data_AF-M0II25-F1
#
_entry.id   AF-M0II25-F1
#
_cell.length_a   1.000
_cell.length_b   1.000
_cell.length_c   1.000
_cell.angle_alpha   90.00
_cell.angle_beta   90.00
_cell.angle_gamma   90.00
#
_symmetry.space_group_name_H-M   'P 1'
#
loop_
_entity.id
_entity.type
_entity.pdbx_description
1 polymer ?
#
loop_
_entity_poly.entity_id
_entity_poly.type
_entity_poly.pdbx_seq_one_letter_code
_entity_poly.pdbx_strand_id
1 'polypeptide(L)'
;MADTIAWVVLVFVPWFGVSVLVGIDATKHSSHNAFLWGFSVFAGGVLGLALYLNLGRDEPGYRRVDADAQSRSDAGVAPTRTALISCPNCHSREAADRDTCRFCGESLDEREATSKTN
;
A
#
# COMPACT_ATOMS: atom_id res chain seq x y z
N MET A 1 -3.50 23.42 17.25
CA MET A 1 -4.76 23.83 16.58
C MET A 1 -4.49 24.90 15.52
N ALA A 2 -3.93 26.06 15.87
CA ALA A 2 -3.62 27.13 14.89
C ALA A 2 -2.70 26.67 13.73
N ASP A 3 -1.68 25.87 14.03
CA ASP A 3 -0.75 25.33 13.03
C ASP A 3 -1.45 24.41 12.02
N THR A 4 -2.26 23.46 12.50
CA THR A 4 -3.08 22.59 11.65
C THR A 4 -4.01 23.38 10.73
N ILE A 5 -4.64 24.44 11.27
CA ILE A 5 -5.51 25.32 10.48
C ILE A 5 -4.70 26.05 9.40
N ALA A 6 -3.51 26.54 9.73
CA ALA A 6 -2.63 27.20 8.77
C ALA A 6 -2.27 26.26 7.61
N TRP A 7 -1.89 25.01 7.89
CA TRP A 7 -1.60 24.01 6.86
C TRP A 7 -2.81 23.68 5.99
N VAL A 8 -3.99 23.51 6.61
CA VAL A 8 -5.24 23.28 5.87
C VAL A 8 -5.53 24.44 4.93
N VAL A 9 -5.43 25.68 5.40
CA VAL A 9 -5.66 26.87 4.56
C VAL A 9 -4.63 26.94 3.43
N LEU A 10 -3.35 26.73 3.73
CA LEU A 10 -2.24 26.83 2.77
C LEU A 10 -2.36 25.79 1.66
N VAL A 11 -2.88 24.59 1.94
CA VAL A 11 -3.04 23.53 0.93
C VAL A 11 -4.40 23.63 0.23
N PHE A 12 -5.48 23.82 0.99
CA PHE A 12 -6.84 23.77 0.48
C PHE A 12 -7.18 24.98 -0.40
N VAL A 13 -6.78 26.19 0.00
CA VAL A 13 -7.14 27.41 -0.75
C VAL A 13 -6.50 27.44 -2.14
N PRO A 14 -5.19 27.15 -2.31
CA PRO A 14 -4.60 27.06 -3.65
C PRO A 14 -5.18 25.93 -4.47
N TRP A 15 -5.42 24.75 -3.88
CA TRP A 15 -6.02 23.63 -4.60
C TRP A 15 -7.43 23.96 -5.10
N PHE A 16 -8.27 24.55 -4.25
CA PHE A 16 -9.60 25.01 -4.64
C PHE A 16 -9.50 26.10 -5.73
N GLY A 17 -8.57 27.06 -5.57
CA GLY A 17 -8.30 28.09 -6.56
C GLY A 17 -7.94 27.52 -7.94
N VAL A 18 -7.05 26.52 -7.98
CA VAL A 18 -6.69 25.81 -9.23
C VAL A 18 -7.91 25.13 -9.85
N SER A 19 -8.76 24.49 -9.04
CA SER A 19 -9.98 23.84 -9.54
C SER A 19 -10.94 24.84 -10.19
N VAL A 20 -11.10 26.03 -9.59
CA VAL A 20 -11.90 27.12 -10.17
C VAL A 20 -11.24 27.69 -11.43
N LEU A 21 -9.92 27.89 -11.43
CA LEU A 21 -9.19 28.40 -12.60
C LEU A 21 -9.31 27.45 -13.79
N VAL A 22 -9.23 26.13 -13.57
CA VAL A 22 -9.47 25.13 -14.63
C VAL A 22 -10.90 25.22 -15.15
N GLY A 23 -11.89 25.39 -14.28
CA GLY A 23 -13.27 25.63 -14.70
C GLY A 23 -13.40 26.87 -15.57
N ILE A 24 -12.80 27.99 -15.16
CA ILE A 24 -12.81 29.24 -15.93
C ILE A 24 -12.08 29.06 -17.26
N ASP A 25 -10.94 28.38 -17.28
CA ASP A 25 -10.19 28.09 -18.51
C ASP A 25 -11.02 27.23 -19.48
N ALA A 26 -11.70 26.22 -18.96
CA ALA A 26 -12.57 25.35 -19.75
C ALA A 26 -13.74 26.10 -20.40
N THR A 27 -14.22 27.22 -19.82
CA THR A 27 -15.26 28.04 -20.47
C THR A 27 -14.81 28.65 -21.79
N LYS A 28 -13.50 28.88 -21.95
CA LYS A 28 -12.93 29.52 -23.15
C LYS A 28 -12.41 28.50 -24.15
N HIS A 29 -11.93 27.35 -23.68
CA HIS A 29 -11.16 26.42 -24.49
C HIS A 29 -11.79 25.03 -24.66
N SER A 30 -12.95 24.74 -24.05
CA SER A 30 -13.60 23.42 -24.13
C SER A 30 -15.04 23.52 -24.66
N SER A 31 -15.43 22.53 -25.46
CA SER A 31 -16.83 22.30 -25.85
C SER A 31 -17.67 21.61 -24.78
N HIS A 32 -17.03 21.12 -23.71
CA HIS A 32 -17.69 20.41 -22.60
C HIS A 32 -18.02 21.37 -21.46
N ASN A 33 -18.89 20.93 -20.55
CA ASN A 33 -19.34 21.76 -19.42
C ASN A 33 -18.16 22.12 -18.49
N ALA A 34 -17.89 23.42 -18.35
CA ALA A 34 -16.83 23.98 -17.52
C ALA A 34 -16.92 23.55 -16.04
N PHE A 35 -18.13 23.38 -15.51
CA PHE A 35 -18.32 22.89 -14.15
C PHE A 35 -17.75 21.48 -13.97
N LEU A 36 -17.92 20.59 -14.96
CA LEU A 36 -17.42 19.23 -14.90
C LEU A 36 -15.89 19.18 -14.89
N TRP A 37 -15.23 20.07 -15.64
CA TRP A 37 -13.77 20.17 -15.64
C TRP A 37 -13.23 20.61 -14.28
N GLY A 38 -13.78 21.68 -13.71
CA GLY A 38 -13.39 22.14 -12.37
C GLY A 38 -13.69 21.10 -11.28
N PHE A 39 -14.90 20.50 -11.32
CA PHE A 39 -15.30 19.47 -10.37
C PHE A 39 -14.44 18.20 -10.49
N SER A 40 -14.06 17.80 -11.71
CA SER A 40 -13.19 16.65 -11.94
C SER A 40 -11.81 16.85 -11.32
N VAL A 41 -11.20 18.03 -11.46
CA VAL A 41 -9.92 18.35 -10.81
C VAL A 41 -10.05 18.35 -9.28
N PHE A 42 -11.14 18.88 -8.75
CA PHE A 42 -11.41 18.88 -7.32
C PHE A 42 -11.60 17.45 -6.78
N ALA A 43 -12.57 16.71 -7.32
CA ALA A 43 -12.89 15.34 -6.87
C ALA A 43 -11.76 14.36 -7.15
N GLY A 44 -11.07 14.50 -8.29
CA GLY A 44 -9.89 13.71 -8.65
C GLY A 44 -8.73 13.94 -7.69
N GLY A 45 -8.51 15.17 -7.21
CA GLY A 45 -7.53 15.44 -6.16
C GLY A 45 -7.88 14.79 -4.83
N VAL A 46 -9.16 14.81 -4.42
CA VAL A 46 -9.63 14.16 -3.18
C VAL A 46 -9.46 12.64 -3.31
N LEU A 47 -9.86 12.07 -4.44
CA LEU A 47 -9.74 10.65 -4.71
C LEU A 47 -8.28 10.22 -4.78
N GLY A 48 -7.41 10.99 -5.44
CA GLY A 48 -5.98 10.74 -5.50
C GLY A 48 -5.33 10.76 -4.11
N LEU A 49 -5.73 11.73 -3.26
CA LEU A 49 -5.28 11.78 -1.87
C LEU A 49 -5.79 10.59 -1.05
N ALA A 50 -7.06 10.22 -1.21
CA ALA A 50 -7.65 9.07 -0.53
C ALA A 50 -6.93 7.78 -0.94
N LEU A 51 -6.65 7.59 -2.23
CA LEU A 51 -5.88 6.45 -2.73
C LEU A 51 -4.46 6.49 -2.19
N TYR A 52 -3.79 7.64 -2.17
CA TYR A 52 -2.45 7.76 -1.57
C TYR A 52 -2.43 7.31 -0.11
N LEU A 53 -3.43 7.71 0.69
CA LEU A 53 -3.53 7.30 2.09
C LEU A 53 -3.89 5.82 2.25
N ASN A 54 -4.71 5.25 1.35
CA ASN A 54 -5.16 3.85 1.44
C ASN A 54 -4.18 2.84 0.81
N LEU A 55 -3.45 3.22 -0.24
CA LEU A 55 -2.53 2.33 -0.98
C LEU A 55 -1.05 2.62 -0.69
N GLY A 56 -0.70 3.82 -0.24
CA GLY A 56 0.65 4.36 -0.36
C GLY A 56 1.22 4.92 0.94
N ARG A 57 1.07 4.18 2.04
CA ARG A 57 1.91 4.37 3.22
C ARG A 57 2.42 3.02 3.72
N ASP A 58 2.96 2.23 2.80
CA ASP A 58 3.96 1.24 3.19
C ASP A 58 5.16 2.04 3.69
N GLU A 59 5.30 2.15 5.02
CA GLU A 59 6.63 2.42 5.54
C GLU A 59 7.52 1.34 4.91
N PRO A 60 8.63 1.69 4.23
CA PRO A 60 9.68 0.72 4.04
C PRO A 60 10.07 0.36 5.45
N GLY A 61 9.46 -0.73 5.94
CA GLY A 61 9.63 -1.20 7.28
C GLY A 61 11.12 -1.27 7.42
N TYR A 62 11.62 -0.37 8.26
CA TYR A 62 12.81 -0.60 9.02
C TYR A 62 12.47 -1.83 9.87
N ARG A 63 12.39 -3.00 9.21
CA ARG A 63 12.54 -4.30 9.83
C ARG A 63 14.00 -4.27 10.20
N ARG A 64 14.20 -3.65 11.37
CA ARG A 64 15.41 -3.58 12.15
C ARG A 64 16.31 -4.72 11.75
N VAL A 65 17.35 -4.40 10.99
CA VAL A 65 18.59 -5.17 10.97
C VAL A 65 19.30 -4.91 12.32
N ASP A 66 18.54 -5.01 13.42
CA ASP A 66 19.01 -4.90 14.81
C ASP A 66 18.70 -6.20 15.56
N ALA A 67 18.31 -7.27 14.86
CA ALA A 67 18.16 -8.61 15.43
C ALA A 67 19.41 -9.50 15.24
N ASP A 68 20.52 -8.94 14.75
CA ASP A 68 21.83 -9.62 14.80
C ASP A 68 22.59 -9.33 16.11
N ALA A 69 22.06 -8.48 16.99
CA ALA A 69 22.74 -8.07 18.23
C ALA A 69 22.21 -8.75 19.52
N GLN A 70 21.12 -9.53 19.47
CA GLN A 70 20.55 -10.11 20.68
C GLN A 70 20.15 -11.58 20.48
N SER A 71 20.86 -12.46 21.20
CA SER A 71 20.48 -13.85 21.49
C SER A 71 20.98 -14.93 20.53
N ARG A 72 22.31 -15.09 20.49
CA ARG A 72 22.95 -16.42 20.35
C ARG A 72 23.23 -17.11 21.69
N SER A 73 22.60 -16.63 22.76
CA SER A 73 22.64 -17.28 24.08
C SER A 73 21.24 -17.75 24.45
N ASP A 74 21.15 -19.08 24.57
CA ASP A 74 20.26 -19.81 25.46
C ASP A 74 18.77 -19.89 25.11
N ALA A 75 18.48 -21.04 24.47
CA ALA A 75 17.56 -22.06 24.98
C ALA A 75 16.13 -21.64 25.36
N GLY A 76 15.19 -22.17 24.56
CA GLY A 76 13.89 -22.59 25.05
C GLY A 76 12.73 -21.66 24.71
N VAL A 77 11.68 -22.29 24.16
CA VAL A 77 10.32 -21.77 23.89
C VAL A 77 10.14 -21.11 22.52
N ALA A 78 9.42 -21.83 21.65
CA ALA A 78 8.93 -21.39 20.35
C ALA A 78 8.11 -20.08 20.42
N PRO A 79 8.20 -19.23 19.38
CA PRO A 79 7.10 -18.39 18.98
C PRO A 79 6.55 -18.91 17.65
N THR A 80 5.51 -19.73 17.74
CA THR A 80 4.50 -19.87 16.69
C THR A 80 3.86 -18.50 16.49
N ARG A 81 4.50 -17.62 15.70
CA ARG A 81 3.92 -16.35 15.26
C ARG A 81 4.05 -16.26 13.75
N THR A 82 3.11 -16.92 13.08
CA THR A 82 2.58 -16.54 11.76
C THR A 82 3.64 -16.09 10.76
N ALA A 83 4.66 -16.91 10.53
CA ALA A 83 5.41 -16.81 9.29
C ALA A 83 4.44 -17.19 8.16
N LEU A 84 4.20 -16.27 7.22
CA LEU A 84 3.43 -16.55 6.01
C LEU A 84 4.42 -16.96 4.92
N ILE A 85 4.29 -18.18 4.42
CA ILE A 85 5.05 -18.70 3.28
C ILE A 85 4.23 -18.51 1.99
N SER A 86 4.91 -18.30 0.87
CA SER A 86 4.26 -18.16 -0.45
C SER A 86 4.25 -19.51 -1.16
N CYS A 87 3.08 -19.95 -1.64
CA CYS A 87 2.98 -21.18 -2.42
C CYS A 87 3.79 -21.05 -3.72
N PRO A 88 4.62 -22.05 -4.10
CA PRO A 88 5.41 -21.98 -5.33
C PRO A 88 4.57 -22.09 -6.62
N ASN A 89 3.36 -22.64 -6.53
CA ASN A 89 2.49 -22.87 -7.69
C ASN A 89 1.53 -21.69 -7.93
N CYS A 90 0.77 -21.28 -6.92
CA CYS A 90 -0.25 -20.23 -7.06
C CYS A 90 0.07 -18.91 -6.34
N HIS A 91 1.22 -18.83 -5.66
CA HIS A 91 1.68 -17.65 -4.92
C HIS A 91 0.70 -17.11 -3.86
N SER A 92 -0.27 -17.92 -3.43
CA SER A 92 -1.11 -17.61 -2.27
C SER A 92 -0.26 -17.60 -1.00
N ARG A 93 -0.52 -16.65 -0.10
CA ARG A 93 0.14 -16.59 1.20
C ARG A 93 -0.55 -17.53 2.18
N GLU A 94 0.19 -18.50 2.69
CA GLU A 94 -0.29 -19.53 3.60
C GLU A 94 0.54 -19.52 4.88
N ALA A 95 0.01 -20.06 5.98
CA ALA A 95 0.76 -20.16 7.22
C ALA A 95 1.86 -21.22 7.11
N ALA A 96 3.05 -20.94 7.68
CA ALA A 96 4.23 -21.80 7.58
C ALA A 96 4.12 -23.12 8.39
N ASP A 97 3.03 -23.33 9.12
CA ASP A 97 2.69 -24.58 9.81
C ASP A 97 1.82 -25.51 8.96
N ARG A 98 1.50 -25.12 7.73
CA ARG A 98 0.64 -25.88 6.81
C ARG A 98 1.49 -26.58 5.76
N ASP A 99 1.29 -27.88 5.62
CA ASP A 99 2.04 -28.71 4.67
C ASP A 99 1.54 -28.58 3.22
N THR A 100 0.27 -28.21 3.02
CA THR A 100 -0.37 -28.14 1.69
C THR A 100 -1.16 -26.83 1.49
N CYS A 101 -1.01 -26.19 0.33
CA CYS A 101 -1.74 -24.99 -0.04
C CYS A 101 -3.25 -25.20 -0.06
N ARG A 102 -4.03 -24.27 0.50
CA ARG A 102 -5.50 -24.36 0.54
C ARG A 102 -6.14 -24.10 -0.83
N PHE A 103 -5.46 -23.37 -1.69
CA PHE A 103 -6.01 -22.93 -2.98
C PHE A 103 -5.74 -23.92 -4.11
N CYS A 104 -4.50 -24.43 -4.22
CA CYS A 104 -4.13 -25.35 -5.30
C CYS A 104 -3.78 -26.77 -4.84
N GLY A 105 -3.68 -27.02 -3.52
CA GLY A 105 -3.34 -28.34 -2.99
C GLY A 105 -1.88 -28.75 -3.10
N GLU A 106 -1.00 -27.89 -3.65
CA GLU A 106 0.45 -28.15 -3.76
C GLU A 106 1.14 -28.17 -2.38
N SER A 107 2.20 -28.99 -2.22
CA SER A 107 3.02 -28.98 -1.00
C SER A 107 3.73 -27.64 -0.80
N LEU A 108 3.85 -27.23 0.46
CA LEU A 108 4.49 -25.97 0.88
C LEU A 108 5.91 -26.21 1.43
N ASP A 109 6.40 -27.45 1.39
CA ASP A 109 7.72 -27.83 1.86
C ASP A 109 8.83 -27.32 0.92
N GLU A 110 9.64 -26.37 1.43
CA GLU A 110 10.82 -25.82 0.74
C GLU A 110 11.92 -26.87 0.43
N ARG A 111 11.82 -28.09 0.98
CA ARG A 111 12.73 -29.21 0.66
C ARG A 111 12.39 -29.92 -0.64
N GLU A 112 11.23 -29.69 -1.22
CA GLU A 112 10.77 -30.40 -2.42
C GLU A 112 10.95 -29.58 -3.71
N ALA A 113 11.11 -28.25 -3.61
CA ALA A 113 11.27 -27.34 -4.75
C ALA A 113 12.59 -27.54 -5.52
N THR A 114 13.58 -28.20 -4.94
CA THR A 114 14.88 -28.51 -5.59
C THR A 114 14.96 -29.91 -6.18
N SER A 115 13.94 -30.77 -6.03
CA SER A 115 14.00 -32.15 -6.54
C SER A 115 13.35 -32.35 -7.92
N LYS A 116 12.59 -31.38 -8.45
CA LYS A 116 11.93 -31.49 -9.78
C LYS A 116 12.71 -30.83 -10.93
N THR A 117 13.99 -30.53 -10.73
CA THR A 117 14.90 -30.11 -11.80
C THR A 117 15.99 -31.15 -12.00
N ASN A 118 15.59 -32.36 -12.38
CA ASN A 118 16.42 -33.30 -13.13
C ASN A 118 15.54 -34.12 -14.06
#